data_AF-A0A6G3XTF5-F1
#
_entry.id   AF-A0A6G3XTF5-F1
#
_cell.length_a   1.000
_cell.length_b   1.000
_cell.length_c   1.000
_cell.angle_alpha   90.00
_cell.angle_beta   90.00
_cell.angle_gamma   90.00
#
_symmetry.space_group_name_H-M   'P 1'
#
loop_
_entity.id
_entity.type
_entity.pdbx_description
1 polymer ?
#
loop_
_entity_poly.entity_id
_entity_poly.type
_entity_poly.pdbx_seq_one_letter_code
_entity_poly.pdbx_strand_id
1 'polypeptide(L)'
;TGELVSVGLNLTRAALDAATKYPWPRGGHPTDPHSAKFGVYADDVPVFAWAREGAPEDRTCFEAQVMDWSDDVAYSVHDFEDGLHAGHIDPNCLYAEPEREEIWAVAIGRYVPAGTDPQELSEALDRLIDQDWWPHGYDGSAVAQARLKDATSQLIG
;
A
#
# COMPACT_ATOMS: atom_id res chain seq x y z
N THR A 1 1.20 -17.73 38.83
CA THR A 1 -0.09 -18.20 39.40
C THR A 1 -0.83 -18.88 38.27
N GLY A 2 -1.36 -20.10 38.46
CA GLY A 2 -2.07 -20.84 37.39
C GLY A 2 -3.46 -20.26 37.05
N GLU A 3 -3.62 -18.96 37.20
CA GLU A 3 -4.88 -18.26 37.02
C GLU A 3 -4.99 -17.86 35.55
N LEU A 4 -6.10 -18.25 34.91
CA LEU A 4 -6.36 -17.93 33.52
C LEU A 4 -6.65 -16.43 33.41
N VAL A 5 -5.77 -15.72 32.72
CA VAL A 5 -5.93 -14.29 32.38
C VAL A 5 -6.29 -14.16 30.91
N SER A 6 -7.12 -13.17 30.57
CA SER A 6 -7.45 -12.86 29.18
C SER A 6 -6.20 -12.37 28.45
N VAL A 7 -5.99 -12.86 27.22
CA VAL A 7 -4.91 -12.44 26.31
C VAL A 7 -5.49 -11.78 25.05
N GLY A 8 -6.70 -11.23 25.15
CA GLY A 8 -7.43 -10.65 24.02
C GLY A 8 -8.02 -11.71 23.11
N LEU A 9 -7.81 -11.58 21.80
CA LEU A 9 -8.39 -12.46 20.78
C LEU A 9 -7.80 -13.87 20.76
N ASN A 10 -6.72 -14.12 21.50
CA ASN A 10 -6.06 -15.44 21.61
C ASN A 10 -5.73 -16.05 20.23
N LEU A 11 -5.20 -15.21 19.34
CA LEU A 11 -4.82 -15.61 17.99
C LEU A 11 -3.55 -16.46 17.99
N THR A 12 -3.31 -17.14 16.87
CA THR A 12 -2.05 -17.86 16.67
C THR A 12 -0.88 -16.88 16.57
N ARG A 13 0.32 -17.35 16.90
CA ARG A 13 1.56 -16.58 16.75
C ARG A 13 1.74 -16.04 15.32
N ALA A 14 1.44 -16.88 14.33
CA ALA A 14 1.54 -16.50 12.91
C ALA A 14 0.59 -15.36 12.54
N ALA A 15 -0.65 -15.37 13.04
CA ALA A 15 -1.60 -14.29 12.78
C ALA A 15 -1.17 -12.96 13.44
N LEU A 16 -0.61 -13.03 14.64
CA LEU A 16 -0.08 -11.85 15.33
C LEU A 16 1.14 -11.26 14.60
N ASP A 17 2.07 -12.11 14.15
CA ASP A 17 3.25 -11.67 13.38
C ASP A 17 2.84 -11.06 12.04
N ALA A 18 1.92 -11.70 11.31
CA ALA A 18 1.38 -11.21 10.04
C ALA A 18 0.69 -9.84 10.15
N ALA A 19 -0.03 -9.59 11.25
CA ALA A 19 -0.68 -8.31 11.50
C ALA A 19 0.29 -7.21 11.98
N THR A 20 1.54 -7.57 12.34
CA THR A 20 2.52 -6.61 12.86
C THR A 20 3.35 -6.02 11.71
N LYS A 21 2.78 -5.03 11.00
CA LYS A 21 3.41 -4.34 9.86
C LYS A 21 4.83 -3.82 10.15
N TYR A 22 5.05 -3.31 11.37
CA TYR A 22 6.32 -2.79 11.83
C TYR A 22 6.81 -3.57 13.07
N PRO A 23 7.49 -4.72 12.89
CA PRO A 23 7.86 -5.64 13.98
C PRO A 23 9.08 -5.15 14.79
N TRP A 24 8.98 -3.93 15.31
CA TRP A 24 9.99 -3.31 16.16
C TRP A 24 9.36 -2.27 17.09
N PRO A 25 10.02 -2.00 18.24
CA PRO A 25 9.60 -0.92 19.13
C PRO A 25 9.94 0.45 18.54
N ARG A 26 9.42 1.51 19.18
CA ARG A 26 9.75 2.89 18.83
C ARG A 26 11.27 3.11 18.84
N GLY A 27 11.81 3.61 17.73
CA GLY A 27 13.26 3.83 17.56
C GLY A 27 14.07 2.58 17.24
N GLY A 28 13.42 1.42 17.08
CA GLY A 28 14.05 0.15 16.74
C GLY A 28 13.99 -0.20 15.25
N HIS A 29 13.71 0.76 14.37
CA HIS A 29 13.65 0.47 12.93
C HIS A 29 15.05 0.07 12.41
N PRO A 30 15.19 -1.05 11.65
CA PRO A 30 16.50 -1.63 11.35
C PRO A 30 17.48 -0.74 10.59
N THR A 31 16.97 0.09 9.67
CA THR A 31 17.79 0.89 8.74
C THR A 31 17.57 2.39 8.85
N ASP A 32 16.63 2.82 9.68
CA ASP A 32 16.25 4.25 9.78
C ASP A 32 15.93 4.59 11.24
N PRO A 33 16.93 5.01 12.04
CA PRO A 33 16.73 5.34 13.44
C PRO A 33 15.82 6.55 13.66
N HIS A 34 15.50 7.32 12.62
CA HIS A 34 14.58 8.45 12.68
C HIS A 34 13.15 8.10 12.24
N SER A 35 12.91 6.86 11.81
CA SER A 35 11.59 6.40 11.41
C SER A 35 10.59 6.56 12.54
N ALA A 36 9.48 7.25 12.25
CA ALA A 36 8.36 7.37 13.17
C ALA A 36 7.50 6.09 13.23
N LYS A 37 7.74 5.11 12.33
CA LYS A 37 6.92 3.91 12.17
C LYS A 37 7.40 2.80 13.12
N PHE A 38 6.51 2.32 13.98
CA PHE A 38 6.73 1.20 14.88
C PHE A 38 5.40 0.52 15.19
N GLY A 39 5.44 -0.77 15.56
CA GLY A 39 4.23 -1.58 15.82
C GLY A 39 4.23 -2.21 17.21
N VAL A 40 5.32 -2.11 17.97
CA VAL A 40 5.46 -2.73 19.28
C VAL A 40 5.51 -1.65 20.37
N TYR A 41 4.46 -1.57 21.17
CA TYR A 41 4.45 -0.68 22.35
C TYR A 41 5.21 -1.34 23.51
N ALA A 42 5.65 -0.51 24.47
CA ALA A 42 6.41 -0.98 25.64
C ALA A 42 5.67 -2.08 26.42
N ASP A 43 4.35 -1.94 26.54
CA ASP A 43 3.50 -2.91 27.26
C ASP A 43 3.28 -4.21 26.47
N ASP A 44 3.46 -4.18 25.14
CA ASP A 44 3.25 -5.33 24.26
C ASP A 44 4.53 -6.17 24.04
N VAL A 45 5.69 -5.69 24.50
CA VAL A 45 6.99 -6.36 24.30
C VAL A 45 6.98 -7.85 24.70
N PRO A 46 6.39 -8.26 25.84
CA PRO A 46 6.34 -9.68 26.20
C PRO A 46 5.55 -10.54 25.21
N VAL A 47 4.43 -10.02 24.70
CA VAL A 47 3.57 -10.71 23.73
C VAL A 47 4.26 -10.77 22.37
N PHE A 48 4.88 -9.67 21.94
CA PHE A 48 5.65 -9.60 20.70
C PHE A 48 6.82 -10.59 20.70
N ALA A 49 7.62 -10.61 21.78
CA ALA A 49 8.75 -11.54 21.92
C ALA A 49 8.29 -13.01 21.87
N TRP A 50 7.16 -13.34 22.51
CA TRP A 50 6.56 -14.67 22.42
C TRP A 50 6.08 -14.98 20.99
N ALA A 51 5.37 -14.06 20.34
CA ALA A 51 4.87 -14.25 18.98
C ALA A 51 6.01 -14.54 17.99
N ARG A 52 7.13 -13.84 18.17
CA ARG A 52 8.31 -13.84 17.31
C ARG A 52 9.44 -14.79 17.73
N GLU A 53 9.26 -15.60 18.75
CA GLU A 53 10.29 -16.53 19.23
C GLU A 53 10.80 -17.43 18.09
N GLY A 54 12.10 -17.37 17.78
CA GLY A 54 12.72 -18.12 16.68
C GLY A 54 12.55 -17.49 15.29
N ALA A 55 11.84 -16.38 15.15
CA ALA A 55 11.78 -15.61 13.92
C ALA A 55 13.08 -14.80 13.70
N PRO A 56 13.53 -14.59 12.45
CA PRO A 56 14.69 -13.75 12.16
C PRO A 56 14.51 -12.31 12.65
N GLU A 57 15.50 -11.76 13.33
CA GLU A 57 15.52 -10.36 13.78
C GLU A 57 15.39 -9.39 12.59
N ASP A 58 14.83 -8.21 12.85
CA ASP A 58 14.79 -7.08 11.91
C ASP A 58 14.12 -7.36 10.55
N ARG A 59 13.26 -8.38 10.48
CA ARG A 59 12.55 -8.78 9.26
C ARG A 59 11.06 -8.91 9.50
N THR A 60 10.28 -8.42 8.55
CA THR A 60 8.85 -8.73 8.45
C THR A 60 8.66 -10.18 8.01
N CYS A 61 7.62 -10.84 8.53
CA CYS A 61 7.25 -12.16 8.04
C CYS A 61 6.75 -12.08 6.59
N PHE A 62 6.63 -13.22 5.93
CA PHE A 62 6.21 -13.27 4.54
C PHE A 62 4.78 -12.77 4.36
N GLU A 63 3.87 -13.17 5.26
CA GLU A 63 2.47 -12.77 5.23
C GLU A 63 2.29 -11.26 5.40
N ALA A 64 3.09 -10.63 6.26
CA ALA A 64 3.09 -9.17 6.41
C ALA A 64 3.58 -8.46 5.14
N GLN A 65 4.54 -9.03 4.40
CA GLN A 65 4.97 -8.47 3.10
C GLN A 65 3.86 -8.58 2.04
N VAL A 66 3.14 -9.71 2.01
CA VAL A 66 1.98 -9.87 1.12
C VAL A 66 0.89 -8.86 1.48
N MET A 67 0.56 -8.73 2.76
CA MET A 67 -0.41 -7.76 3.26
C MET A 67 -0.01 -6.31 2.88
N ASP A 68 1.25 -5.92 3.09
CA ASP A 68 1.73 -4.58 2.79
C ASP A 68 1.61 -4.25 1.30
N TRP A 69 1.97 -5.20 0.44
CA TRP A 69 1.82 -5.04 -1.01
C TRP A 69 0.35 -4.99 -1.45
N SER A 70 -0.51 -5.84 -0.87
CA SER A 70 -1.96 -5.79 -1.13
C SER A 70 -2.59 -4.46 -0.69
N ASP A 71 -2.16 -3.92 0.44
CA ASP A 71 -2.59 -2.63 0.97
C ASP A 71 -2.23 -1.49 0.00
N ASP A 72 -0.98 -1.47 -0.48
CA ASP A 72 -0.49 -0.47 -1.44
C ASP A 72 -1.28 -0.50 -2.77
N VAL A 73 -1.57 -1.68 -3.31
CA VAL A 73 -2.38 -1.82 -4.53
C VAL A 73 -3.80 -1.33 -4.30
N ALA A 74 -4.46 -1.80 -3.23
CA ALA A 74 -5.85 -1.48 -2.96
C ALA A 74 -6.06 0.02 -2.71
N TYR A 75 -5.21 0.65 -1.89
CA TYR A 75 -5.32 2.08 -1.63
C TYR A 75 -5.03 2.91 -2.88
N SER A 76 -4.02 2.56 -3.68
CA SER A 76 -3.71 3.29 -4.91
C SER A 76 -4.89 3.27 -5.90
N VAL A 77 -5.54 2.12 -6.05
CA VAL A 77 -6.70 1.96 -6.95
C VAL A 77 -7.92 2.71 -6.41
N HIS A 78 -8.22 2.60 -5.12
CA HIS A 78 -9.36 3.29 -4.53
C HIS A 78 -9.18 4.80 -4.51
N ASP A 79 -7.98 5.31 -4.22
CA ASP A 79 -7.71 6.76 -4.27
C ASP A 79 -7.86 7.31 -5.69
N PHE A 80 -7.45 6.53 -6.71
CA PHE A 80 -7.68 6.88 -8.11
C PHE A 80 -9.18 6.91 -8.46
N GLU A 81 -9.92 5.88 -8.04
CA GLU A 81 -11.38 5.82 -8.21
C GLU A 81 -12.09 7.01 -7.54
N ASP A 82 -11.79 7.26 -6.27
CA ASP A 82 -12.39 8.34 -5.50
C ASP A 82 -11.99 9.71 -6.07
N GLY A 83 -10.77 9.86 -6.56
CA GLY A 83 -10.30 11.06 -7.25
C GLY A 83 -11.08 11.36 -8.53
N LEU A 84 -11.36 10.33 -9.36
CA LEU A 84 -12.22 10.46 -10.54
C LEU A 84 -13.67 10.77 -10.14
N HIS A 85 -14.21 10.04 -9.15
CA HIS A 85 -15.58 10.20 -8.70
C HIS A 85 -15.84 11.59 -8.10
N ALA A 86 -14.90 12.12 -7.32
CA ALA A 86 -14.96 13.45 -6.72
C ALA A 86 -14.68 14.58 -7.71
N GLY A 87 -14.25 14.27 -8.94
CA GLY A 87 -13.84 15.26 -9.95
C GLY A 87 -12.52 15.96 -9.63
N HIS A 88 -11.68 15.35 -8.79
CA HIS A 88 -10.31 15.80 -8.51
C HIS A 88 -9.31 15.37 -9.59
N ILE A 89 -9.64 14.30 -10.33
CA ILE A 89 -8.85 13.79 -11.43
C ILE A 89 -9.72 13.81 -12.68
N ASP A 90 -9.22 14.42 -13.76
CA ASP A 90 -9.74 14.21 -15.11
C ASP A 90 -8.84 13.15 -15.78
N PRO A 91 -9.37 12.00 -16.22
CA PRO A 91 -8.55 10.96 -16.83
C PRO A 91 -7.87 11.45 -18.12
N ASN A 92 -8.40 12.48 -18.78
CA ASN A 92 -7.76 13.06 -19.97
C ASN A 92 -6.46 13.80 -19.65
N CYS A 93 -6.29 14.30 -18.42
CA CYS A 93 -5.04 14.93 -17.98
C CYS A 93 -3.87 13.94 -18.00
N LEU A 94 -4.13 12.63 -17.87
CA LEU A 94 -3.10 11.60 -17.94
C LEU A 94 -2.52 11.41 -19.35
N TYR A 95 -3.02 12.12 -20.37
CA TYR A 95 -2.41 12.20 -21.71
C TYR A 95 -1.56 13.47 -21.90
N ALA A 96 -1.65 14.43 -20.98
CA ALA A 96 -0.92 15.69 -21.08
C ALA A 96 0.50 15.54 -20.52
N GLU A 97 1.51 15.85 -21.33
CA GLU A 97 2.92 15.79 -20.94
C GLU A 97 3.24 16.61 -19.67
N PRO A 98 2.76 17.85 -19.49
CA PRO A 98 3.04 18.61 -18.28
C PRO A 98 2.46 17.97 -17.00
N GLU A 99 1.28 17.36 -17.08
CA GLU A 99 0.66 16.67 -15.94
C GLU A 99 1.43 15.40 -15.57
N ARG A 100 1.90 14.66 -16.59
CA ARG A 100 2.75 13.48 -16.40
C ARG A 100 4.06 13.86 -15.72
N GLU A 101 4.71 14.94 -16.14
CA GLU A 101 5.95 15.42 -15.53
C GLU A 101 5.82 15.69 -14.02
N GLU A 102 4.71 16.32 -13.60
CA GLU A 102 4.41 16.56 -12.18
C GLU A 102 4.19 15.24 -11.42
N ILE A 103 3.50 14.27 -12.02
CA ILE A 103 3.32 12.93 -11.43
C ILE A 103 4.68 12.26 -11.22
N TRP A 104 5.59 12.34 -12.20
CA TRP A 104 6.94 11.76 -12.10
C TRP A 104 7.77 12.43 -11.03
N ALA A 105 7.69 13.76 -10.90
CA ALA A 105 8.38 14.52 -9.87
C ALA A 105 7.96 14.10 -8.45
N VAL A 106 6.69 13.72 -8.26
CA VAL A 106 6.21 13.17 -6.99
C VAL A 106 6.58 11.70 -6.80
N ALA A 107 6.56 10.90 -7.88
CA ALA A 107 6.82 9.47 -7.84
C ALA A 107 8.29 9.14 -7.53
N ILE A 108 9.22 9.86 -8.16
CA ILE A 108 10.65 9.58 -8.08
C ILE A 108 11.18 9.89 -6.67
N GLY A 109 11.86 8.91 -6.07
CA GLY A 109 12.39 9.00 -4.72
C GLY A 109 11.36 8.69 -3.61
N ARG A 110 10.06 8.70 -3.93
CA ARG A 110 8.99 8.37 -2.97
C ARG A 110 8.39 6.99 -3.18
N TYR A 111 8.08 6.66 -4.43
CA TYR A 111 7.45 5.40 -4.82
C TYR A 111 8.36 4.54 -5.69
N VAL A 112 9.28 5.16 -6.42
CA VAL A 112 10.35 4.48 -7.16
C VAL A 112 11.72 5.02 -6.74
N PRO A 113 12.82 4.28 -6.97
CA PRO A 113 14.16 4.79 -6.69
C PRO A 113 14.44 6.17 -7.29
N ALA A 114 15.23 6.99 -6.60
CA ALA A 114 15.55 8.36 -7.05
C ALA A 114 16.29 8.43 -8.40
N GLY A 115 16.86 7.32 -8.86
CA GLY A 115 17.55 7.19 -10.15
C GLY A 115 16.71 6.56 -11.26
N THR A 116 15.41 6.30 -11.02
CA THR A 116 14.50 5.76 -12.04
C THR A 116 14.34 6.76 -13.18
N ASP A 117 14.46 6.29 -14.42
CA ASP A 117 14.20 7.08 -15.62
C ASP A 117 12.69 7.39 -15.71
N PRO A 118 12.27 8.67 -15.80
CA PRO A 118 10.87 9.02 -16.02
C PRO A 118 10.22 8.30 -17.22
N GLN A 119 11.01 7.89 -18.21
CA GLN A 119 10.53 7.13 -19.35
C GLN A 119 9.94 5.77 -18.94
N GLU A 120 10.52 5.09 -17.93
CA GLU A 120 9.98 3.82 -17.41
C GLU A 120 8.57 4.01 -16.82
N LEU A 121 8.35 5.15 -16.16
CA LEU A 121 7.05 5.50 -15.59
C LEU A 121 6.04 5.86 -16.69
N SER A 122 6.47 6.59 -17.72
CA SER A 122 5.62 6.87 -18.88
C SER A 122 5.20 5.58 -19.56
N GLU A 123 6.13 4.67 -19.83
CA GLU A 123 5.81 3.37 -20.44
C GLU A 123 4.87 2.53 -19.57
N ALA A 124 5.00 2.61 -18.25
CA ALA A 124 4.09 1.94 -17.33
C ALA A 124 2.67 2.52 -17.37
N LEU A 125 2.54 3.84 -17.37
CA LEU A 125 1.25 4.51 -17.52
C LEU A 125 0.65 4.24 -18.90
N ASP A 126 1.45 4.29 -19.96
CA ASP A 126 0.99 4.00 -21.33
C ASP A 126 0.40 2.59 -21.44
N ARG A 127 1.03 1.58 -20.83
CA ARG A 127 0.46 0.22 -20.77
C ARG A 127 -0.89 0.15 -20.05
N LEU A 128 -1.15 1.02 -19.07
CA LEU A 128 -2.42 1.06 -18.34
C LEU A 128 -3.50 1.78 -19.13
N ILE A 129 -3.19 2.95 -19.70
CA ILE A 129 -4.16 3.76 -20.46
C ILE A 129 -4.54 3.13 -21.80
N ASP A 130 -3.68 2.24 -22.35
CA ASP A 130 -3.94 1.49 -23.58
C ASP A 130 -4.86 0.27 -23.37
N GLN A 131 -5.27 -0.02 -22.14
CA GLN A 131 -6.19 -1.13 -21.86
C GLN A 131 -7.62 -0.78 -22.29
N ASP A 132 -8.32 -1.75 -22.88
CA ASP A 132 -9.72 -1.57 -23.34
C ASP A 132 -10.69 -1.16 -22.21
N TRP A 133 -10.37 -1.56 -20.97
CA TRP A 133 -11.15 -1.25 -19.77
C TRP A 133 -10.79 0.11 -19.14
N TRP A 134 -9.80 0.83 -19.67
CA TRP A 134 -9.38 2.11 -19.10
C TRP A 134 -10.48 3.18 -19.21
N PRO A 135 -10.74 3.97 -18.16
CA PRO A 135 -11.75 5.01 -18.21
C PRO A 135 -11.25 6.25 -18.99
N HIS A 136 -11.50 6.31 -20.30
CA HIS A 136 -11.17 7.48 -21.15
C HIS A 136 -12.06 8.73 -20.91
N GLY A 137 -12.85 8.73 -19.84
CA GLY A 137 -13.75 9.81 -19.49
C GLY A 137 -14.65 9.43 -18.34
N TYR A 138 -14.98 10.41 -17.51
CA TYR A 138 -15.87 10.22 -16.38
C TYR A 138 -16.84 11.40 -16.27
N ASP A 139 -18.12 11.15 -16.54
CA ASP A 139 -19.21 12.14 -16.49
C ASP A 139 -20.21 11.89 -15.36
N GLY A 140 -19.91 10.93 -14.47
CA GLY A 140 -20.78 10.52 -13.38
C GLY A 140 -22.03 9.72 -13.78
N SER A 141 -22.23 9.45 -15.07
CA SER A 141 -23.34 8.61 -15.53
C SER A 141 -23.22 7.17 -15.02
N ALA A 142 -24.32 6.44 -14.98
CA ALA A 142 -24.31 5.03 -14.56
C ALA A 142 -23.36 4.16 -15.43
N VAL A 143 -23.21 4.50 -16.72
CA VAL A 143 -22.27 3.80 -17.61
C VAL A 143 -20.83 4.13 -17.26
N ALA A 144 -20.51 5.39 -16.97
CA ALA A 144 -19.17 5.78 -16.54
C ALA A 144 -18.79 5.14 -15.19
N GLN A 145 -19.74 5.06 -14.25
CA GLN A 145 -19.54 4.36 -12.97
C GLN A 145 -19.27 2.87 -13.16
N ALA A 146 -20.01 2.20 -14.05
CA ALA A 146 -19.78 0.78 -14.34
C ALA A 146 -18.40 0.53 -14.96
N ARG A 147 -17.94 1.39 -15.88
CA ARG A 147 -16.60 1.31 -16.47
C ARG A 147 -15.50 1.55 -15.44
N LEU A 148 -15.68 2.55 -14.57
CA LEU A 148 -14.74 2.81 -13.50
C LEU A 148 -14.61 1.60 -12.56
N LYS A 149 -15.73 0.97 -12.19
CA LYS A 149 -15.72 -0.26 -11.39
C LYS A 149 -15.09 -1.46 -12.08
N ASP A 150 -15.25 -1.57 -13.39
CA ASP A 150 -14.54 -2.59 -14.20
C ASP A 150 -13.03 -2.33 -14.16
N ALA A 151 -12.59 -1.10 -14.43
CA ALA A 151 -11.18 -0.71 -14.36
C ALA A 151 -10.56 -0.99 -12.98
N THR A 152 -11.23 -0.62 -11.88
CA THR A 152 -10.73 -0.93 -10.53
C THR A 152 -10.62 -2.43 -10.26
N SER A 153 -11.55 -3.22 -10.80
CA SER A 153 -11.52 -4.68 -10.65
C SER A 153 -10.33 -5.27 -11.42
N GLN A 154 -10.05 -4.80 -12.63
CA GLN A 154 -8.90 -5.25 -13.43
C GLN A 154 -7.55 -4.87 -12.79
N LEU A 155 -7.48 -3.70 -12.13
CA LEU A 155 -6.27 -3.24 -11.45
C LEU A 155 -5.96 -4.04 -10.17
N ILE A 156 -7.00 -4.45 -9.43
CA ILE A 156 -6.83 -5.23 -8.19
C ILE A 156 -6.60 -6.73 -8.48
N GLY A 157 -7.28 -7.27 -9.49
CA GLY A 157 -7.24 -8.68 -9.87
C GLY A 157 -8.52 -9.46 -9.57
#